data_AF-Q9FUP6-F1
#
_entry.id   AF-Q9FUP6-F1
#
_cell.length_a   1.000
_cell.length_b   1.000
_cell.length_c   1.000
_cell.angle_alpha   90.00
_cell.angle_beta   90.00
_cell.angle_gamma   90.00
#
_symmetry.space_group_name_H-M   'P 1'
#
loop_
_entity.id
_entity.type
_entity.pdbx_description
1 polymer ?
#
loop_
_entity_poly.entity_id
_entity_poly.type
_entity_poly.pdbx_seq_one_letter_code
_entity_poly.pdbx_strand_id
1 'polypeptide(L)'
;MKSNFAIFVVFSLLLLVGSCSCARKDMRGYWKDMMKEQPMPEAIKDLIEDSEEVSEAGKGRFVRDFDVKPNVILYHTHVVPMKQRQKNKD
;
A
#
# COMPACT_ATOMS: atom_id res chain seq x y z
N MET A 1 -2.36 -1.26 -42.16
CA MET A 1 -1.26 -1.22 -41.16
C MET A 1 -1.30 -2.53 -40.39
N LYS A 2 -0.19 -3.27 -40.33
CA LYS A 2 -0.15 -4.53 -39.58
C LYS A 2 -0.22 -4.17 -38.09
N SER A 3 -1.21 -4.72 -37.38
CA SER A 3 -1.41 -4.41 -35.96
C SER A 3 -0.30 -5.08 -35.15
N ASN A 4 0.64 -4.27 -34.65
CA ASN A 4 1.69 -4.73 -33.74
C ASN A 4 1.18 -4.93 -32.30
N PHE A 5 -0.12 -4.76 -32.06
CA PHE A 5 -0.73 -4.86 -30.74
C PHE A 5 -0.47 -6.23 -30.08
N ALA A 6 -0.48 -7.30 -30.86
CA ALA A 6 -0.17 -8.64 -30.36
C ALA A 6 1.25 -8.73 -29.75
N ILE A 7 2.23 -8.01 -30.31
CA ILE A 7 3.61 -7.98 -29.80
C ILE A 7 3.65 -7.28 -28.44
N PHE A 8 2.94 -6.16 -28.28
CA PHE A 8 2.84 -5.45 -27.00
C PHE A 8 2.16 -6.29 -25.91
N VAL A 9 1.10 -7.02 -26.26
CA VAL A 9 0.40 -7.92 -25.32
C VAL A 9 1.29 -9.08 -24.88
N VAL A 10 1.99 -9.73 -25.82
CA VAL A 10 2.93 -10.81 -25.51
C VAL A 10 4.11 -10.31 -24.67
N PHE A 11 4.65 -9.13 -25.00
CA PHE A 11 5.73 -8.52 -24.23
C PHE A 11 5.29 -8.15 -22.80
N SER A 12 4.07 -7.61 -22.65
CA SER A 12 3.50 -7.31 -21.34
C SER A 12 3.29 -8.57 -20.49
N LEU A 13 2.82 -9.66 -21.09
CA LEU A 13 2.68 -10.96 -20.41
C LEU A 13 4.05 -11.54 -20.01
N LEU A 14 5.06 -11.44 -20.88
CA LEU A 14 6.43 -11.89 -20.60
C LEU A 14 7.04 -11.13 -19.42
N LEU A 15 6.85 -9.81 -19.38
CA LEU A 15 7.27 -8.96 -18.26
C LEU A 15 6.55 -9.34 -16.97
N LEU A 16 5.24 -9.66 -17.01
CA LEU A 16 4.47 -10.05 -15.82
C LEU A 16 4.99 -11.36 -15.20
N VAL A 17 5.33 -12.36 -16.03
CA VAL A 17 5.89 -13.64 -15.56
C VAL A 17 7.33 -13.47 -15.05
N GLY A 18 8.15 -12.65 -15.73
CA GLY A 18 9.53 -12.36 -15.32
C GLY A 18 9.64 -11.47 -14.08
N SER A 19 8.59 -10.71 -13.76
CA SER A 19 8.51 -9.85 -12.58
C SER A 19 8.08 -10.59 -11.32
N CYS A 20 8.11 -11.93 -11.31
CA CYS A 20 8.11 -12.73 -10.08
C CYS A 20 9.44 -12.46 -9.35
N SER A 21 9.54 -11.24 -8.82
CA SER A 21 10.74 -10.68 -8.25
C SER A 21 11.09 -11.47 -7.01
N CYS A 22 12.11 -12.31 -7.15
CA CYS A 22 12.86 -12.89 -6.06
C CYS A 22 13.63 -11.82 -5.24
N ALA A 23 13.27 -10.53 -5.36
CA ALA A 23 13.93 -9.41 -4.70
C ALA A 23 13.83 -9.47 -3.17
N ARG A 24 12.92 -10.29 -2.61
CA ARG A 24 12.85 -10.59 -1.17
C ARG A 24 13.39 -11.96 -0.77
N LYS A 25 13.87 -12.76 -1.72
CA LYS A 25 14.26 -14.16 -1.46
C LYS A 25 15.53 -14.26 -0.60
N ASP A 26 16.31 -13.18 -0.53
CA ASP A 26 17.48 -13.07 0.35
C ASP A 26 17.46 -11.78 1.17
N MET A 27 16.42 -11.65 2.00
CA MET A 27 16.29 -10.50 2.92
C MET A 27 17.46 -10.44 3.91
N ARG A 28 18.04 -11.60 4.24
CA ARG A 28 19.20 -11.72 5.12
C ARG A 28 20.48 -11.18 4.47
N GLY A 29 20.74 -11.51 3.21
CA GLY A 29 21.85 -10.96 2.43
C GLY A 29 21.72 -9.46 2.21
N TYR A 30 20.52 -8.98 1.84
CA TYR A 30 20.28 -7.55 1.68
C TYR A 30 20.53 -6.76 2.97
N TRP A 31 20.07 -7.27 4.12
CA TRP A 31 20.32 -6.65 5.41
C TRP A 31 21.82 -6.56 5.70
N LYS A 32 22.55 -7.66 5.47
CA LYS A 32 24.01 -7.74 5.70
C LYS A 32 24.76 -6.68 4.89
N ASP A 33 24.42 -6.53 3.62
CA ASP A 33 25.04 -5.55 2.71
C ASP A 33 24.69 -4.11 3.12
N MET A 34 23.43 -3.83 3.43
CA MET A 34 22.96 -2.47 3.75
C MET A 34 23.41 -2.00 5.13
N MET A 35 23.44 -2.92 6.11
CA MET A 35 23.78 -2.61 7.50
C MET A 35 25.25 -2.83 7.83
N LYS A 36 26.11 -3.00 6.82
CA LYS A 36 27.56 -3.18 6.98
C LYS A 36 27.88 -4.28 8.00
N GLU A 37 27.33 -5.47 7.78
CA GLU A 37 27.55 -6.66 8.64
C GLU A 37 26.95 -6.57 10.05
N GLN A 38 26.18 -5.52 10.38
CA GLN A 38 25.49 -5.49 11.67
C GLN A 38 24.42 -6.58 11.75
N PRO A 39 24.30 -7.28 12.90
CA PRO A 39 23.32 -8.34 13.07
C PRO A 39 21.90 -7.76 13.01
N MET A 40 21.01 -8.45 12.31
CA MET A 40 19.60 -8.08 12.29
C MET A 40 18.97 -8.20 13.70
N PRO A 41 18.23 -7.17 14.17
CA PRO A 41 17.49 -7.22 15.42
C PRO A 41 16.55 -8.42 15.49
N GLU A 42 16.40 -9.00 16.68
CA GLU A 42 15.55 -10.16 16.94
C GLU A 42 14.08 -9.92 16.53
N ALA A 43 13.51 -8.78 16.92
CA ALA A 43 12.15 -8.40 16.54
C ALA A 43 11.89 -8.33 15.02
N ILE A 44 12.93 -8.13 14.21
CA ILE A 44 12.83 -8.12 12.74
C ILE A 44 13.04 -9.53 12.17
N LYS A 45 13.96 -10.33 12.75
CA LYS A 45 14.16 -11.74 12.39
C LYS A 45 12.88 -12.54 12.56
N ASP A 46 12.23 -12.38 13.71
CA ASP A 46 10.98 -13.08 14.04
C ASP A 46 9.89 -12.79 13.02
N LEU A 47 9.83 -11.56 12.48
CA LEU A 47 8.85 -11.17 11.47
C LEU A 47 9.11 -11.79 10.08
N ILE A 48 10.37 -12.11 9.76
CA ILE A 48 10.80 -12.62 8.46
C ILE A 48 10.66 -14.14 8.40
N GLU A 49 11.09 -14.85 9.45
CA GLU A 49 10.95 -16.31 9.56
C GLU A 49 9.47 -16.69 9.50
N ASP A 50 8.64 -15.93 10.20
CA ASP A 50 7.17 -15.95 10.10
C ASP A 50 6.61 -15.77 8.68
N SER A 51 7.34 -15.12 7.77
CA SER A 51 6.88 -14.84 6.41
C SER A 51 7.27 -15.94 5.41
N GLU A 52 8.39 -16.62 5.65
CA GLU A 52 8.88 -17.71 4.81
C GLU A 52 8.13 -19.02 5.07
N GLU A 53 7.64 -19.23 6.29
CA GLU A 53 6.83 -20.41 6.64
C GLU A 53 5.35 -20.28 6.27
N VAL A 54 4.88 -19.09 5.86
CA VAL A 54 3.47 -18.87 5.47
C VAL A 54 3.28 -19.15 3.98
N SER A 55 3.50 -20.41 3.62
CA SER A 55 2.84 -21.08 2.51
C SER A 55 1.73 -21.99 3.06
N GLU A 56 0.82 -21.46 3.87
CA GLU A 56 -0.48 -22.09 3.98
C GLU A 56 -1.56 -21.10 4.39
N ALA A 57 -2.72 -21.33 3.79
CA ALA A 57 -3.87 -20.48 3.87
C ALA A 57 -4.35 -20.34 5.32
N GLY A 58 -4.12 -19.17 5.89
CA GLY A 58 -4.91 -18.66 7.00
C GLY A 58 -4.18 -18.56 8.33
N LYS A 59 -4.47 -17.41 8.96
CA LYS A 59 -4.54 -17.19 10.40
C LYS A 59 -3.25 -16.70 11.08
N GLY A 60 -3.27 -15.40 11.43
CA GLY A 60 -3.26 -15.12 12.86
C GLY A 60 -2.43 -13.96 13.43
N ARG A 61 -1.62 -13.21 12.67
CA ARG A 61 -0.74 -12.19 13.28
C ARG A 61 -1.15 -10.72 13.13
N PHE A 62 -1.93 -10.37 12.11
CA PHE A 62 -2.39 -8.99 11.94
C PHE A 62 -3.69 -8.79 12.72
N VAL A 63 -3.62 -8.08 13.84
CA VAL A 63 -4.80 -7.66 14.61
C VAL A 63 -5.56 -6.65 13.75
N ARG A 64 -6.77 -7.04 13.33
CA ARG A 64 -7.67 -6.22 12.50
C ARG A 64 -8.78 -5.62 13.35
N ASP A 65 -8.42 -5.09 14.51
CA ASP A 65 -9.33 -4.43 15.45
C ASP A 65 -9.58 -2.95 15.11
N PHE A 66 -8.98 -2.45 14.03
CA PHE A 66 -9.30 -1.14 13.49
C PHE A 66 -10.70 -1.13 12.87
N ASP A 67 -11.42 -0.03 13.08
CA ASP A 67 -12.72 0.20 12.45
C ASP A 67 -12.54 0.33 10.93
N VAL A 68 -13.02 -0.68 10.20
CA VAL A 68 -12.98 -0.69 8.72
C VAL A 68 -14.13 0.14 8.14
N LYS A 69 -15.01 0.69 9.00
CA LYS A 69 -16.13 1.49 8.55
C LYS A 69 -15.62 2.79 7.92
N PRO A 70 -15.95 3.06 6.65
CA PRO A 70 -15.58 4.33 6.04
C PRO A 70 -16.27 5.47 6.78
N ASN A 71 -15.49 6.44 7.26
CA ASN A 71 -16.02 7.66 7.87
C ASN A 71 -15.87 8.82 6.89
N VAL A 72 -16.97 9.53 6.59
CA VAL A 72 -16.97 10.73 5.75
C VAL A 72 -17.14 11.94 6.67
N ILE A 73 -16.06 12.70 6.87
CA ILE A 73 -16.08 13.91 7.71
C ILE A 73 -16.37 15.11 6.79
N LEU A 74 -17.61 15.62 6.82
CA LEU A 74 -18.00 16.84 6.09
C LEU A 74 -17.84 18.07 7.00
N TYR A 75 -16.73 18.79 6.82
CA TYR A 75 -16.57 20.11 7.44
C TYR A 75 -17.55 21.10 6.80
N HIS A 76 -18.48 21.63 7.59
CA HIS A 76 -19.35 22.71 7.16
C HIS A 76 -18.64 24.04 7.36
N THR A 77 -18.39 24.78 6.28
CA THR A 77 -18.01 26.19 6.39
C THR A 77 -19.22 26.96 6.92
N HIS A 78 -19.11 27.48 8.14
CA HIS A 78 -20.11 28.39 8.71
C HIS A 78 -20.12 29.70 7.90
N VAL A 79 -20.96 29.77 6.87
CA VAL A 79 -21.28 31.04 6.22
C VAL A 79 -22.26 31.81 7.11
N VAL A 80 -21.77 32.86 7.77
CA VAL A 80 -22.61 33.80 8.51
C VAL A 80 -23.52 34.52 7.50
N PRO A 81 -24.86 34.46 7.65
CA PRO A 81 -25.75 35.19 6.75
C PRO A 81 -25.57 36.69 6.94
N MET A 82 -25.17 37.40 5.88
CA MET A 82 -25.24 38.86 5.87
C MET A 82 -26.70 39.28 5.98
N LYS A 83 -27.06 39.92 7.11
CA LYS A 83 -28.37 40.56 7.27
C LYS A 83 -28.53 41.62 6.19
N GLN A 84 -29.42 41.38 5.22
CA GLN A 84 -29.85 42.41 4.29
C GLN A 84 -30.60 43.48 5.11
N ARG A 85 -29.99 44.67 5.23
CA ARG A 85 -30.71 45.84 5.75
C ARG A 85 -31.82 46.17 4.77
N GLN A 86 -33.08 45.98 5.18
CA GLN A 86 -34.24 46.50 4.47
C GLN A 86 -34.04 47.98 4.22
N LYS A 87 -34.00 48.39 2.95
CA LYS A 87 -34.18 49.78 2.57
C LYS A 87 -35.63 50.14 2.85
N ASN A 88 -35.88 50.90 3.91
CA ASN A 88 -37.14 51.59 4.10
C ASN A 88 -37.38 52.49 2.88
N LYS A 89 -38.58 52.35 2.32
CA LYS A 89 -39.10 53.10 1.20
C LYS A 89 -40.14 54.03 1.81
N ASP A 90 -39.82 55.31 1.91
CA ASP A 90 -40.76 56.42 2.05
C ASP A 90 -40.59 57.33 0.83
#